data_AF-A0A5N3PIQ6-F1
#
_entry.id   AF-A0A5N3PIQ6-F1
#
_cell.length_a   1.000
_cell.length_b   1.000
_cell.length_c   1.000
_cell.angle_alpha   90.00
_cell.angle_beta   90.00
_cell.angle_gamma   90.00
#
_symmetry.space_group_name_H-M   'P 1'
#
loop_
_entity.id
_entity.type
_entity.pdbx_description
1 polymer ?
#
loop_
_entity_poly.entity_id
_entity_poly.type
_entity_poly.pdbx_seq_one_letter_code
_entity_poly.pdbx_strand_id
1 'polypeptide(L)' 'MNRVRAWLAYRETVFQLERLDERDLSDLGIGRRDIRRLAREATKAARGKPGKAVGKIATQES' A
#
# COMPACT_ATOMS: atom_id res chain seq x y z
N MET A 1 -12.39 -0.13 -7.04
CA MET A 1 -12.46 -1.14 -5.96
C MET A 1 -13.77 -0.95 -5.19
N ASN A 2 -14.65 -1.96 -5.09
CA ASN A 2 -15.86 -1.86 -4.25
C ASN A 2 -15.48 -2.00 -2.75
N ARG A 3 -16.37 -1.59 -1.84
CA ARG A 3 -16.11 -1.60 -0.38
C ARG A 3 -15.69 -2.98 0.15
N VAL A 4 -16.33 -4.04 -0.36
CA VAL A 4 -16.05 -5.43 0.00
C VAL A 4 -14.64 -5.85 -0.42
N ARG A 5 -14.24 -5.60 -1.67
CA ARG A 5 -12.89 -5.92 -2.14
C ARG A 5 -11.82 -5.15 -1.40
N ALA A 6 -12.08 -3.88 -1.05
CA ALA A 6 -11.14 -3.11 -0.22
C ALA A 6 -10.99 -3.72 1.18
N TRP A 7 -12.06 -4.23 1.77
CA TRP A 7 -12.00 -4.95 3.05
C TRP A 7 -11.28 -6.29 2.95
N LEU A 8 -11.51 -7.05 1.88
CA LEU A 8 -10.79 -8.31 1.63
C LEU A 8 -9.29 -8.07 1.50
N ALA A 9 -8.88 -7.11 0.66
CA ALA A 9 -7.48 -6.75 0.48
C ALA A 9 -6.82 -6.31 1.80
N TYR A 10 -7.52 -5.51 2.61
CA TYR A 10 -7.04 -5.10 3.93
C TYR A 10 -6.77 -6.31 4.82
N ARG A 11 -7.74 -7.22 4.93
CA ARG A 11 -7.63 -8.40 5.79
C ARG A 11 -6.55 -9.35 5.33
N GLU A 12 -6.42 -9.53 4.02
CA GLU A 12 -5.35 -10.34 3.44
C GLU A 12 -3.98 -9.76 3.79
N THR A 13 -3.77 -8.45 3.62
CA THR A 13 -2.51 -7.81 4.02
C THR A 13 -2.22 -7.96 5.52
N VAL A 14 -3.23 -7.79 6.38
CA VAL A 14 -3.06 -7.99 7.82
C VAL A 14 -2.66 -9.44 8.12
N PHE A 15 -3.36 -10.42 7.56
CA PHE A 15 -3.08 -11.84 7.79
C PHE A 15 -1.69 -12.23 7.32
N GLN A 16 -1.25 -11.76 6.15
CA GLN A 16 0.10 -12.04 5.65
C GLN A 16 1.18 -11.46 6.57
N LEU A 17 1.03 -10.20 6.99
CA LEU A 17 2.01 -9.54 7.88
C LEU A 17 1.99 -10.09 9.32
N GLU A 18 0.83 -10.54 9.82
CA GLU A 18 0.73 -11.15 11.15
C GLU A 18 1.39 -12.53 11.21
N ARG A 19 1.51 -13.22 10.08
CA ARG A 19 2.21 -14.51 9.98
C ARG A 19 3.73 -14.41 9.95
N LEU A 20 4.26 -13.20 9.73
CA LEU A 20 5.69 -12.95 9.79
C LEU A 20 6.16 -12.89 11.26
N ASP A 21 7.33 -13.43 11.52
CA ASP A 21 7.97 -13.33 12.83
C ASP A 21 8.55 -11.93 13.06
N GLU A 22 8.87 -11.62 14.32
CA GLU A 22 9.34 -10.27 14.70
C GLU A 22 10.64 -9.88 13.99
N ARG A 23 11.49 -10.86 13.66
CA ARG A 23 12.73 -10.66 12.88
C ARG A 23 12.42 -10.29 11.44
N ASP A 24 11.56 -11.05 10.76
CA ASP A 24 11.19 -10.76 9.37
C ASP A 24 10.53 -9.38 9.25
N LEU A 25 9.69 -9.03 10.23
CA LEU A 25 9.11 -7.70 10.33
C LEU A 25 10.18 -6.62 10.54
N SER A 26 11.14 -6.87 11.44
CA SER A 26 12.26 -5.96 11.69
C SER A 26 13.15 -5.77 10.47
N ASP A 27 13.42 -6.83 9.70
CA ASP A 27 14.24 -6.78 8.49
C ASP A 27 13.57 -5.94 7.39
N LEU A 28 12.23 -5.90 7.38
CA LEU A 28 11.45 -5.01 6.53
C LEU A 28 11.29 -3.58 7.10
N GLY A 29 11.81 -3.33 8.31
CA GLY A 29 11.62 -2.06 9.02
C GLY A 29 10.18 -1.82 9.49
N ILE A 30 9.40 -2.88 9.69
CA ILE A 30 7.98 -2.83 10.08
C ILE A 30 7.84 -3.26 11.54
N GLY A 31 7.18 -2.43 12.36
CA GLY A 31 6.75 -2.85 13.69
C GLY A 31 5.39 -3.58 13.65
N ARG A 32 5.13 -4.50 14.60
CA ARG A 32 3.80 -5.17 14.72
C ARG A 32 2.64 -4.17 14.82
N ARG A 33 2.88 -3.00 15.42
CA ARG A 33 1.90 -1.91 15.55
C ARG A 33 1.59 -1.22 14.21
N ASP A 34 2.50 -1.27 13.25
CA ASP A 34 2.35 -0.66 11.93
C ASP A 34 1.52 -1.50 10.96
N ILE A 35 1.37 -2.81 11.19
CA ILE A 35 0.65 -3.73 10.29
C ILE A 35 -0.72 -3.18 9.88
N ARG A 36 -1.55 -2.75 10.85
CA ARG A 36 -2.89 -2.22 10.57
C ARG A 36 -2.87 -0.85 9.88
N ARG A 37 -1.80 -0.07 10.04
CA ARG A 37 -1.60 1.20 9.34
C ARG A 37 -1.23 0.93 7.88
N LEU A 38 -0.22 0.10 7.65
CA LEU A 38 0.27 -0.29 6.33
C LEU A 38 -0.81 -0.98 5.50
N ALA A 39 -1.57 -1.90 6.09
CA ALA A 39 -2.69 -2.54 5.41
C ALA A 39 -3.74 -1.52 4.94
N ARG A 40 -4.05 -0.48 5.74
CA ARG A 40 -4.96 0.60 5.33
C ARG A 40 -4.36 1.42 4.19
N GLU A 41 -3.07 1.76 4.26
CA GLU A 41 -2.36 2.50 3.22
C GLU A 41 -2.35 1.74 1.89
N ALA A 42 -2.03 0.43 1.92
CA ALA A 42 -2.08 -0.45 0.75
C ALA A 42 -3.47 -0.47 0.10
N THR A 43 -4.54 -0.57 0.89
CA THR A 43 -5.91 -0.53 0.34
C THR A 43 -6.33 0.84 -0.17
N LYS A 44 -5.71 1.92 0.32
CA LYS A 44 -5.95 3.29 -0.17
C LYS A 44 -5.23 3.51 -1.50
N ALA A 45 -3.98 3.05 -1.62
CA ALA A 45 -3.24 3.04 -2.88
C ALA A 45 -3.98 2.23 -3.96
N ALA A 46 -4.51 1.06 -3.61
CA ALA A 46 -5.36 0.26 -4.48
C ALA A 46 -6.72 0.90 -4.83
N ARG A 47 -7.14 1.95 -4.09
CA ARG A 47 -8.43 2.65 -4.26
C ARG A 47 -8.32 3.89 -5.16
N GLY A 48 -7.14 4.43 -5.42
CA GLY A 48 -6.94 5.54 -6.37
C GLY A 48 -5.54 6.17 -6.26
N LYS A 49 -4.93 6.70 -7.33
CA LYS A 49 -5.40 7.03 -8.70
C LYS A 49 -4.31 6.67 -9.72
N PRO A 50 -4.61 6.09 -10.90
CA PRO A 50 -3.77 6.33 -12.06
C PRO A 50 -3.89 7.82 -12.43
N GLY A 51 -2.80 8.58 -12.42
CA GLY A 51 -2.80 9.94 -13.00
C GLY A 51 -2.43 11.09 -12.06
N LYS A 52 -1.27 11.03 -11.40
CA LYS A 52 -0.58 12.25 -10.92
C LYS A 52 0.91 12.25 -11.29
N ALA A 53 1.26 11.87 -12.52
CA ALA A 53 2.61 12.05 -13.06
C ALA A 53 2.66 11.91 -14.60
N VAL A 54 1.90 12.70 -15.35
CA VAL A 54 2.25 13.04 -16.75
C VAL A 54 1.80 14.49 -16.96
N GLY A 55 2.69 15.41 -16.62
CA GLY A 55 2.50 16.83 -16.80
C GLY A 55 3.85 17.46 -16.56
N LYS A 56 4.43 18.04 -17.62
CA LYS A 56 5.80 18.59 -17.75
C LYS A 56 6.82 17.64 -18.41
N ILE A 57 6.58 17.30 -19.67
CA ILE A 57 7.67 17.42 -20.66
C ILE A 57 7.30 18.60 -21.54
N ALA A 58 7.86 19.75 -21.20
CA ALA A 58 7.90 20.89 -22.08
C ALA A 58 8.89 20.53 -23.21
N THR A 59 8.37 20.19 -24.38
CA THR A 59 9.16 20.23 -25.61
C THR A 59 9.37 21.70 -25.94
N GLN A 60 10.53 22.23 -25.58
CA GLN A 60 11.05 23.44 -26.19
C GLN A 60 11.53 23.06 -27.59
N GLU A 61 10.72 23.33 -28.62
CA GLU A 61 11.23 23.37 -29.99
C GLU A 61 11.88 24.75 -30.19
N SER A 62 13.11 24.73 -30.69
CA SER A 62 13.90 25.91 -31.11
C SER A 62 13.55 26.30 -32.54
#